data_AF-A0A353G2B7-F1
#
_entry.id   AF-A0A353G2B7-F1
#
_cell.length_a   1.000
_cell.length_b   1.000
_cell.length_c   1.000
_cell.angle_alpha   90.00
_cell.angle_beta   90.00
_cell.angle_gamma   90.00
#
_symmetry.space_group_name_H-M   'P 1'
#
loop_
_entity.id
_entity.type
_entity.pdbx_description
1 polymer ?
#
loop_
_entity_poly.entity_id
_entity_poly.type
_entity_poly.pdbx_seq_one_letter_code
_entity_poly.pdbx_strand_id
1 'polypeptide(L)' 'REALESLDKDRKFLTAGGVFDDDQIDAFIELKMQEVMRYEMTPHPVEYDMYYSV' A
#
# COMPACT_ATOMS: atom_id res chain seq x y z
N ARG A 1 0.50 -1.03 -3.63
CA ARG A 1 1.72 -1.67 -3.08
C ARG A 1 2.96 -0.87 -3.42
N GLU A 2 3.34 -0.75 -4.70
CA GLU A 2 4.59 -0.09 -5.14
C GLU A 2 4.89 1.26 -4.47
N ALA A 3 3.92 2.18 -4.42
CA ALA A 3 4.11 3.47 -3.78
C ALA A 3 4.47 3.38 -2.28
N LEU A 4 3.92 2.40 -1.55
CA LEU A 4 4.26 2.19 -0.13
C LEU A 4 5.67 1.62 0.01
N GLU A 5 6.09 0.73 -0.90
CA GLU A 5 7.47 0.23 -0.92
C GLU A 5 8.48 1.31 -1.29
N SER A 6 8.13 2.20 -2.22
CA SER A 6 8.97 3.36 -2.56
C SER A 6 9.08 4.32 -1.38
N LEU A 7 7.98 4.57 -0.66
CA LEU A 7 7.98 5.38 0.55
C LEU A 7 8.89 4.78 1.62
N ASP A 8 8.79 3.48 1.88
CA ASP A 8 9.65 2.79 2.86
C ASP A 8 11.14 2.93 2.52
N LYS A 9 11.48 2.78 1.23
CA LYS A 9 12.86 2.85 0.72
C LYS A 9 13.45 4.27 0.71
N ASP A 10 12.64 5.32 0.57
CA ASP A 10 13.12 6.70 0.42
C ASP A 10 12.28 7.73 1.19
N ARG A 11 12.25 7.60 2.52
CA ARG A 11 11.54 8.50 3.44
C ARG A 11 12.41 9.56 4.13
N LYS A 12 13.72 9.59 3.85
CA LYS A 12 14.67 10.47 4.57
C LYS A 12 14.36 11.96 4.39
N PHE A 13 13.79 12.34 3.25
CA PHE A 13 13.40 13.73 3.01
C PHE A 13 12.20 14.15 3.87
N LEU A 14 11.38 13.19 4.32
CA LEU A 14 10.24 13.44 5.21
C LEU A 14 10.66 13.53 6.67
N THR A 15 11.64 12.73 7.10
CA THR A 15 12.14 12.76 8.48
C THR A 15 13.14 13.89 8.75
N ALA A 16 13.57 14.60 7.69
CA ALA A 16 14.47 15.74 7.80
C ALA A 16 13.91 16.82 8.73
N GLY A 17 14.67 17.16 9.78
CA GLY A 17 14.27 18.16 10.78
C GLY A 17 13.19 17.68 11.75
N GLY A 18 12.88 16.38 11.79
CA GLY A 18 11.88 15.81 12.70
C GLY A 18 10.45 16.18 12.33
N VAL A 19 10.18 16.46 11.05
CA VAL A 19 8.83 16.78 10.55
C VAL A 19 7.92 15.55 10.65
N PHE A 20 8.46 14.39 10.29
CA PHE A 20 7.85 13.09 10.52
C PHE A 20 8.80 12.23 11.36
N ASP A 21 8.24 11.38 12.21
CA ASP A 21 8.97 10.32 12.87
C ASP A 21 8.81 8.98 12.12
N ASP A 22 9.77 8.07 12.29
CA ASP A 22 9.76 6.79 11.57
C ASP A 22 8.57 5.91 12.00
N ASP A 23 8.16 5.97 13.27
CA ASP A 23 7.03 5.20 13.81
C ASP A 23 5.69 5.60 13.13
N GLN A 24 5.49 6.89 12.87
CA GLN A 24 4.34 7.42 12.13
C GLN A 24 4.30 6.90 10.70
N ILE A 25 5.45 6.89 10.02
CA ILE A 25 5.54 6.42 8.63
C ILE A 25 5.32 4.90 8.57
N ASP A 26 5.90 4.14 9.50
CA ASP A 26 5.72 2.69 9.59
C ASP A 26 4.24 2.33 9.86
N ALA A 27 3.60 3.00 10.82
CA ALA A 27 2.19 2.80 11.12
C ALA A 27 1.28 3.16 9.92
N PHE A 28 1.61 4.21 9.18
CA PHE A 28 0.88 4.59 7.97
C PHE A 28 1.02 3.54 6.86
N ILE A 29 2.24 3.03 6.65
CA ILE A 29 2.51 1.96 5.68
C ILE A 29 1.70 0.72 6.06
N GLU A 30 1.74 0.28 7.31
CA GLU A 30 0.99 -0.89 7.79
C GLU A 30 -0.51 -0.73 7.54
N LEU A 31 -1.08 0.40 7.97
CA LEU A 31 -2.50 0.71 7.82
C LEU A 31 -2.92 0.65 6.34
N LYS A 32 -2.14 1.25 5.44
CA LYS A 32 -2.43 1.22 4.00
C LYS A 32 -2.16 -0.13 3.36
N MET A 33 -1.28 -0.93 3.94
CA MET A 33 -1.03 -2.28 3.44
C MET A 33 -2.22 -3.21 3.68
N GLN A 34 -2.97 -3.00 4.77
CA GLN A 34 -4.24 -3.70 5.00
C GLN A 34 -5.29 -3.43 3.92
N GLU A 35 -5.38 -2.20 3.43
CA GLU A 35 -6.32 -1.83 2.35
C GLU A 35 -5.94 -2.52 1.03
N VAL A 36 -4.66 -2.49 0.67
CA VAL A 36 -4.15 -3.14 -0.55
C VAL A 36 -4.33 -4.66 -0.47
N MET A 37 -4.02 -5.27 0.67
CA MET A 37 -4.23 -6.71 0.88
C MET A 37 -5.69 -7.10 0.66
N ARG A 38 -6.63 -6.30 1.18
CA ARG A 38 -8.07 -6.53 0.98
C ARG A 38 -8.44 -6.45 -0.50
N TYR A 39 -7.91 -5.47 -1.21
CA TYR A 39 -8.16 -5.31 -2.65
C TYR A 39 -7.66 -6.51 -3.45
N GLU A 40 -6.44 -6.96 -3.18
CA GLU A 40 -5.80 -8.07 -3.92
C GLU A 40 -6.39 -9.44 -3.64
N MET A 41 -6.97 -9.66 -2.45
CA MET A 41 -7.63 -10.91 -2.11
C MET A 41 -9.12 -10.94 -2.50
N THR A 42 -9.67 -9.83 -3.00
CA THR A 42 -11.08 -9.75 -3.40
C THR A 42 -11.18 -9.93 -4.92
N PRO A 43 -11.93 -10.93 -5.42
CA PRO A 43 -12.13 -11.09 -6.85
C PRO A 43 -12.78 -9.86 -7.47
N HIS A 44 -12.21 -9.34 -8.55
CA HIS A 44 -12.76 -8.18 -9.25
C HIS A 44 -13.85 -8.62 -10.24
N PRO A 45 -14.97 -7.90 -10.41
CA PRO A 45 -16.04 -8.28 -11.36
C PRO A 45 -15.56 -8.57 -12.80
N VAL A 46 -14.46 -7.96 -13.23
CA VAL A 46 -13.84 -8.22 -14.55
C VAL A 46 -13.25 -9.63 -14.64
N GLU A 47 -12.77 -10.18 -13.52
CA GLU A 47 -12.25 -11.56 -13.47
C GLU A 47 -13.37 -12.56 -13.74
N TYR A 48 -14.62 -12.25 -13.32
CA TYR A 48 -15.76 -13.08 -13.70
C TYR A 48 -15.96 -13.09 -15.22
N ASP A 49 -15.93 -11.92 -15.87
CA ASP A 49 -16.03 -11.85 -17.33
C ASP A 49 -14.87 -12.59 -18.04
N MET A 50 -13.65 -12.44 -17.54
CA MET A 50 -12.46 -13.09 -18.10
C MET A 50 -12.44 -14.61 -17.95
N TYR A 51 -12.98 -15.14 -16.83
CA TYR A 51 -12.82 -16.55 -16.48
C TYR A 51 -14.12 -17.38 -16.52
N TYR A 52 -15.31 -16.74 -16.55
CA TYR A 52 -16.60 -17.42 -16.47
C TYR A 52 -17.57 -17.15 -17.64
N SER A 53 -17.26 -16.25 -18.58
CA SER A 53 -18.08 -15.98 -19.78
C SER A 53 -17.87 -16.99 -20.94
N VAL A 54 -17.59 -18.27 -20.63
CA VAL A 54 -17.50 -19.36 -21.63
C VAL A 54 -18.87 -19.68 -22.21
#